data_AF-A0A2P2MVZ9-F1
#
_entry.id   AF-A0A2P2MVZ9-F1
#
_cell.length_a   1.000
_cell.length_b   1.000
_cell.length_c   1.000
_cell.angle_alpha   90.00
_cell.angle_beta   90.00
_cell.angle_gamma   90.00
#
_symmetry.space_group_name_H-M   'P 1'
#
loop_
_entity.id
_entity.type
_entity.pdbx_description
1 polymer ?
#
loop_
_entity_poly.entity_id
_entity_poly.type
_entity_poly.pdbx_seq_one_letter_code
_entity_poly.pdbx_strand_id
1 'polypeptide(L)'
;MAAASSVQIKTDPIKPIFNLKPTSQRSQKPDRIRFTSPAGVSSASSKGYSIILLPCDGIGPEVISVAKNALELAGSLEGISSSFQEMPMGGRALDLVGVPLPEETLSAAKQSDAVLLGAIGGHL
;
A
#
# COMPACT_ATOMS: atom_id res chain seq x y z
N MET A 1 -10.31 37.65 -42.62
CA MET A 1 -9.73 38.32 -41.44
C MET A 1 -10.42 37.76 -40.19
N ALA A 2 -9.92 36.65 -39.66
CA ALA A 2 -10.23 36.11 -38.32
C ALA A 2 -9.19 35.01 -38.03
N ALA A 3 -8.39 35.20 -36.99
CA ALA A 3 -7.22 34.40 -36.67
C ALA A 3 -7.60 33.10 -35.95
N ALA A 4 -7.00 31.97 -36.37
CA ALA A 4 -7.02 30.73 -35.61
C ALA A 4 -6.01 30.85 -34.45
N SER A 5 -6.50 30.88 -33.20
CA SER A 5 -5.66 30.83 -32.01
C SER A 5 -5.40 29.38 -31.62
N SER A 6 -4.14 28.95 -31.78
CA SER A 6 -3.63 27.68 -31.29
C SER A 6 -3.48 27.72 -29.77
N VAL A 7 -4.29 26.94 -29.05
CA VAL A 7 -4.12 26.72 -27.60
C VAL A 7 -3.08 25.62 -27.40
N GLN A 8 -1.89 25.99 -26.93
CA GLN A 8 -0.86 25.04 -26.52
C GLN A 8 -1.16 24.54 -25.09
N ILE A 9 -1.44 23.25 -24.95
CA ILE A 9 -1.51 22.59 -23.65
C ILE A 9 -0.07 22.32 -23.19
N LYS A 10 0.34 23.01 -22.13
CA LYS A 10 1.64 22.85 -21.49
C LYS A 10 1.59 21.65 -20.55
N THR A 11 2.01 20.49 -21.02
CA THR A 11 2.13 19.28 -20.20
C THR A 11 3.47 19.32 -19.45
N ASP A 12 3.47 19.87 -18.24
CA ASP A 12 4.62 19.75 -17.35
C ASP A 12 4.71 18.29 -16.85
N PRO A 13 5.85 17.60 -17.03
CA PRO A 13 5.96 16.19 -16.63
C PRO A 13 5.92 16.06 -15.11
N ILE A 14 4.95 15.29 -14.62
CA ILE A 14 4.84 14.87 -13.22
C ILE A 14 6.09 14.08 -12.86
N LYS A 15 6.91 14.62 -11.96
CA LYS A 15 8.12 13.94 -11.45
C LYS A 15 7.70 12.75 -10.56
N PRO A 16 8.25 11.55 -10.77
CA PRO A 16 8.03 10.43 -9.87
C PRO A 16 8.71 10.71 -8.52
N ILE A 17 7.92 10.82 -7.45
CA ILE A 17 8.38 10.78 -6.04
C ILE A 17 8.56 9.31 -5.68
N PHE A 18 9.60 8.67 -6.20
CA PHE A 18 9.96 7.31 -5.77
C PHE A 18 11.48 7.20 -5.77
N ASN A 19 12.09 7.73 -4.71
CA ASN A 19 13.52 7.61 -4.49
C ASN A 19 13.79 6.30 -3.73
N LEU A 20 13.73 5.17 -4.44
CA LEU A 20 14.30 3.92 -3.96
C LEU A 20 15.82 4.10 -3.92
N LYS A 21 16.40 4.18 -2.72
CA LYS A 21 17.84 3.98 -2.54
C LYS A 21 18.13 2.48 -2.61
N PRO A 22 18.90 2.00 -3.60
CA PRO A 22 19.43 0.65 -3.61
C PRO A 22 20.86 0.70 -3.09
N THR A 23 21.10 0.37 -1.82
CA THR A 23 22.46 0.06 -1.33
C THR A 23 22.43 -0.62 0.02
N SER A 24 22.65 -1.94 0.03
CA SER A 24 23.53 -2.55 1.02
C SER A 24 24.15 -3.80 0.41
N GLN A 25 25.33 -3.61 -0.19
CA GLN A 25 26.28 -4.71 -0.29
C GLN A 25 26.69 -5.10 1.13
N ARG A 26 26.45 -6.35 1.51
CA ARG A 26 27.26 -6.99 2.55
C ARG A 26 27.69 -8.38 2.06
N SER A 27 28.88 -8.40 1.49
CA SER A 27 29.70 -9.59 1.26
C SER A 27 29.82 -10.39 2.55
N GLN A 28 29.34 -11.64 2.59
CA GLN A 28 29.86 -12.70 3.47
C GLN A 28 29.66 -14.10 2.85
N LYS A 29 30.76 -14.68 2.37
CA LYS A 29 31.02 -16.13 2.27
C LYS A 29 32.43 -16.32 2.85
N PRO A 30 32.83 -17.49 3.36
CA PRO A 30 32.08 -18.72 3.69
C PRO A 30 32.25 -19.12 5.18
N ASP A 31 31.44 -20.05 5.72
CA ASP A 31 31.97 -21.20 6.47
C ASP A 31 30.90 -22.12 7.08
N ARG A 32 31.13 -23.41 6.83
CA ARG A 32 30.94 -24.54 7.76
C ARG A 32 29.52 -25.01 8.10
N ILE A 33 29.20 -26.17 7.52
CA ILE A 33 28.12 -27.09 7.89
C ILE A 33 28.15 -27.37 9.41
N ARG A 34 27.01 -27.16 10.10
CA ARG A 34 26.73 -27.73 11.42
C ARG A 34 25.34 -28.34 11.45
N PHE A 35 25.30 -29.67 11.56
CA PHE A 35 24.16 -30.43 12.06
C PHE A 35 24.30 -30.51 13.58
N THR A 36 23.44 -29.86 14.36
CA THR A 36 23.19 -30.20 15.78
C THR A 36 21.84 -29.67 16.29
N SER A 37 20.93 -30.62 16.58
CA SER A 37 19.92 -30.62 17.67
C SER A 37 18.58 -29.88 17.53
N PRO A 38 17.45 -30.48 18.00
CA PRO A 38 16.12 -29.86 18.00
C PRO A 38 15.82 -29.19 19.35
N ALA A 39 15.90 -27.86 19.43
CA ALA A 39 15.21 -27.00 20.40
C ALA A 39 15.80 -25.58 20.32
N GLY A 40 14.99 -24.63 19.85
CA GLY A 40 15.36 -23.22 19.75
C GLY A 40 14.65 -22.57 18.59
N VAL A 41 13.36 -22.28 18.73
CA VAL A 41 12.68 -21.36 17.82
C VAL A 41 13.33 -20.00 18.03
N SER A 42 14.27 -19.69 17.13
CA SER A 42 14.88 -18.39 17.01
C SER A 42 13.76 -17.38 16.75
N SER A 43 13.54 -16.48 17.70
CA SER A 43 12.59 -15.39 17.60
C SER A 43 13.05 -14.46 16.47
N ALA A 44 12.58 -14.74 15.25
CA ALA A 44 12.78 -13.87 14.11
C ALA A 44 12.22 -12.48 14.45
N SER A 45 13.01 -11.43 14.23
CA SER A 45 12.56 -10.06 14.40
C SER A 45 11.50 -9.76 13.34
N SER A 46 10.23 -10.00 13.68
CA SER A 46 9.13 -9.79 12.76
C SER A 46 8.98 -8.30 12.51
N LYS A 47 9.21 -7.89 11.26
CA LYS A 47 9.07 -6.50 10.87
C LYS A 47 7.59 -6.17 10.77
N GLY A 48 7.12 -5.26 11.61
CA GLY A 48 5.73 -4.82 11.66
C GLY A 48 5.47 -3.69 10.67
N TYR A 49 4.38 -3.78 9.91
CA TYR A 49 3.90 -2.73 9.01
C TYR A 49 2.43 -2.40 9.32
N SER A 50 2.11 -1.10 9.35
CA SER A 50 0.73 -0.62 9.44
C SER A 50 0.23 -0.28 8.04
N ILE A 51 -0.85 -0.94 7.62
CA ILE A 51 -1.40 -0.84 6.27
C ILE A 51 -2.85 -0.35 6.35
N ILE A 52 -3.14 0.76 5.69
CA ILE A 52 -4.51 1.27 5.57
C ILE A 52 -5.19 0.61 4.37
N LEU A 53 -6.37 0.05 4.60
CA LEU A 53 -7.22 -0.55 3.59
C LEU A 53 -8.31 0.44 3.18
N LEU A 54 -8.37 0.76 1.89
CA LEU A 54 -9.37 1.64 1.30
C LEU A 54 -10.22 0.80 0.33
N PRO A 55 -11.29 0.15 0.81
CA PRO A 55 -12.10 -0.74 -0.01
C PRO A 55 -12.82 -0.02 -1.15
N CYS A 56 -13.15 1.26 -0.98
CA CYS A 56 -13.81 2.09 -1.98
C CYS A 56 -15.13 1.47 -2.48
N ASP A 57 -15.42 1.52 -3.80
CA ASP A 57 -16.74 1.23 -4.38
C ASP A 57 -16.72 0.09 -5.40
N GLY A 58 -17.92 -0.33 -5.81
CA GLY A 58 -18.09 -1.41 -6.78
C GLY A 58 -17.56 -2.72 -6.22
N ILE A 59 -16.65 -3.36 -6.95
CA ILE A 59 -15.99 -4.62 -6.55
C ILE A 59 -14.83 -4.44 -5.55
N GLY A 60 -14.55 -3.20 -5.16
CA GLY A 60 -13.40 -2.86 -4.34
C GLY A 60 -13.34 -3.60 -3.00
N PRO A 61 -14.42 -3.65 -2.20
CA PRO A 61 -14.44 -4.40 -0.94
C PRO A 61 -14.12 -5.89 -1.10
N GLU A 62 -14.62 -6.54 -2.13
CA GLU A 62 -14.41 -7.97 -2.41
C GLU A 62 -12.95 -8.25 -2.76
N VAL A 63 -12.36 -7.42 -3.62
CA VAL A 63 -10.95 -7.55 -4.02
C VAL A 63 -10.02 -7.28 -2.84
N ILE A 64 -10.32 -6.27 -2.03
CA ILE A 64 -9.52 -5.88 -0.86
C ILE A 64 -9.54 -6.98 0.21
N SER A 65 -10.69 -7.64 0.43
CA SER A 65 -10.79 -8.77 1.36
C SER A 65 -9.86 -9.92 0.95
N VAL A 66 -9.84 -10.27 -0.33
CA VAL A 66 -8.94 -11.33 -0.84
C VAL A 66 -7.47 -10.91 -0.77
N ALA A 67 -7.16 -9.65 -1.11
CA ALA A 67 -5.81 -9.12 -1.05
C ALA A 67 -5.25 -9.09 0.38
N LYS A 68 -6.08 -8.74 1.37
CA LYS A 68 -5.71 -8.82 2.79
C LYS A 68 -5.30 -10.24 3.19
N ASN A 69 -6.13 -11.24 2.86
CA ASN A 69 -5.83 -12.64 3.17
C ASN A 69 -4.54 -13.12 2.50
N ALA A 70 -4.30 -12.72 1.25
CA ALA A 70 -3.06 -13.04 0.55
C ALA A 70 -1.82 -12.40 1.20
N LEU A 71 -1.94 -11.16 1.66
CA LEU A 71 -0.86 -10.46 2.38
C LEU A 71 -0.58 -11.08 3.75
N GLU A 72 -1.61 -11.49 4.49
CA GLU A 72 -1.45 -12.20 5.77
C GLU A 72 -0.72 -13.54 5.59
N LEU A 73 -1.09 -14.30 4.55
CA LEU A 73 -0.44 -15.56 4.23
C LEU A 73 1.02 -15.36 3.81
N ALA A 74 1.28 -14.39 2.92
CA ALA A 74 2.63 -14.06 2.47
C ALA A 74 3.50 -13.54 3.64
N GLY A 75 2.94 -12.71 4.50
CA GLY A 75 3.62 -12.20 5.69
C GLY A 75 3.98 -13.31 6.67
N SER A 76 3.11 -14.31 6.83
CA SER A 76 3.38 -15.48 7.67
C SER A 76 4.57 -16.32 7.16
N LEU A 77 4.79 -16.37 5.85
CA LEU A 77 5.92 -17.10 5.25
C LEU A 77 7.25 -16.34 5.39
N GLU A 78 7.22 -15.01 5.25
CA GLU A 78 8.42 -14.16 5.29
C GLU A 78 8.73 -13.60 6.69
N GLY A 79 7.91 -13.93 7.70
CA GLY A 79 8.05 -13.41 9.06
C GLY A 79 7.72 -11.91 9.18
N ILE A 80 6.84 -11.39 8.34
CA ILE A 80 6.38 -10.00 8.33
C ILE A 80 5.03 -9.93 9.05
N SER A 81 4.92 -9.10 10.08
CA SER A 81 3.62 -8.81 10.70
C SER A 81 2.99 -7.60 10.03
N SER A 82 1.72 -7.71 9.65
CA SER A 82 0.96 -6.62 9.05
C SER A 82 -0.28 -6.35 9.89
N SER A 83 -0.48 -5.07 10.21
CA SER A 83 -1.69 -4.56 10.86
C SER A 83 -2.53 -3.86 9.81
N PHE A 84 -3.82 -4.20 9.73
CA PHE A 84 -4.72 -3.67 8.73
C PHE A 84 -5.81 -2.82 9.39
N GLN A 85 -6.01 -1.60 8.89
CA GLN A 85 -7.09 -0.72 9.32
C GLN A 85 -7.89 -0.25 8.11
N GLU A 86 -9.19 -0.52 8.11
CA GLU A 86 -10.10 -0.11 7.04
C GLU A 86 -10.62 1.31 7.27
N MET A 87 -10.59 2.13 6.21
CA MET A 87 -11.08 3.51 6.25
C MET A 87 -11.97 3.80 5.03
N PRO A 88 -13.04 4.61 5.18
CA PRO A 88 -13.93 4.94 4.08
C PRO A 88 -13.29 5.94 3.11
N MET A 89 -13.46 5.70 1.81
CA MET A 89 -13.05 6.59 0.71
C MET A 89 -13.98 6.37 -0.51
N GLY A 90 -14.16 7.39 -1.35
CA GLY A 90 -14.92 7.30 -2.60
C GLY A 90 -16.42 7.61 -2.43
N GLY A 91 -17.25 7.02 -3.27
CA GLY A 91 -18.72 7.00 -3.20
C GLY A 91 -19.22 6.55 -1.84
N ARG A 92 -18.63 5.50 -1.26
CA ARG A 92 -18.97 5.06 0.10
C ARG A 92 -18.68 6.11 1.17
N ALA A 93 -17.65 6.94 0.99
CA ALA A 93 -17.40 8.08 1.88
C ALA A 93 -18.37 9.23 1.62
N LEU A 94 -18.73 9.49 0.36
CA LEU A 94 -19.79 10.45 0.01
C LEU A 94 -21.12 10.07 0.69
N ASP A 95 -21.49 8.80 0.67
CA ASP A 95 -22.74 8.32 1.28
C ASP A 95 -22.72 8.43 2.81
N LEU A 96 -21.56 8.20 3.45
CA LEU A 96 -21.43 8.19 4.91
C LEU A 96 -21.23 9.57 5.53
N VAL A 97 -20.35 10.39 4.94
CA VAL A 97 -19.90 11.66 5.51
C VAL A 97 -20.07 12.85 4.56
N GLY A 98 -20.63 12.64 3.37
CA GLY A 98 -20.86 13.71 2.40
C GLY A 98 -19.59 14.21 1.71
N VAL A 99 -18.43 13.61 2.00
CA VAL A 99 -17.15 13.98 1.41
C VAL A 99 -16.46 12.75 0.81
N PRO A 100 -15.91 12.85 -0.41
CA PRO A 100 -15.33 11.69 -1.10
C PRO A 100 -14.01 11.23 -0.49
N LEU A 101 -13.32 12.12 0.22
CA LEU A 101 -12.08 11.81 0.91
C LEU A 101 -12.09 12.49 2.29
N PRO A 102 -12.46 11.76 3.35
CA PRO A 102 -12.47 12.27 4.71
C PRO A 102 -11.05 12.62 5.17
N GLU A 103 -10.92 13.69 5.96
CA GLU A 103 -9.62 14.13 6.48
C GLU A 103 -8.99 13.09 7.42
N GLU A 104 -9.81 12.34 8.16
CA GLU A 104 -9.37 11.23 8.99
C GLU A 104 -8.72 10.11 8.16
N THR A 105 -9.34 9.74 7.04
CA THR A 105 -8.79 8.75 6.11
C THR A 105 -7.44 9.19 5.54
N LEU A 106 -7.34 10.47 5.15
CA LEU A 106 -6.08 11.07 4.69
C LEU A 106 -5.00 11.07 5.78
N SER A 107 -5.38 11.38 7.01
CA SER A 107 -4.45 11.43 8.15
C SER A 107 -3.94 10.03 8.50
N ALA A 108 -4.84 9.04 8.53
CA ALA A 108 -4.48 7.65 8.76
C ALA A 108 -3.54 7.12 7.66
N ALA A 109 -3.86 7.39 6.39
CA ALA A 109 -3.03 7.02 5.24
C ALA A 109 -1.62 7.62 5.29
N LYS A 110 -1.47 8.84 5.81
CA LYS A 110 -0.16 9.50 5.99
C LYS A 110 0.65 8.94 7.16
N GLN A 111 -0.02 8.40 8.18
CA GLN A 111 0.63 7.81 9.36
C GLN A 111 1.00 6.34 9.15
N SER A 112 0.35 5.67 8.20
CA SER A 112 0.64 4.28 7.85
C SER A 112 1.89 4.11 6.98
N ASP A 113 2.49 2.92 7.03
CA ASP A 113 3.64 2.56 6.20
C ASP A 113 3.23 2.32 4.73
N ALA A 114 2.00 1.85 4.51
CA ALA A 114 1.45 1.58 3.19
C ALA A 114 -0.07 1.75 3.14
N VAL A 115 -0.60 1.94 1.94
CA VAL A 115 -2.03 2.05 1.66
C VAL A 115 -2.39 1.06 0.56
N LEU A 116 -3.38 0.22 0.82
CA LEU A 116 -3.98 -0.68 -0.15
C LEU A 116 -5.33 -0.11 -0.59
N LEU A 117 -5.37 0.36 -1.84
CA LEU A 117 -6.55 0.99 -2.43
C LEU A 117 -7.25 0.01 -3.38
N GLY A 118 -8.56 -0.10 -3.24
CA GLY A 118 -9.42 -0.97 -4.03
C GLY A 118 -9.80 -0.36 -5.37
N ALA A 119 -11.10 -0.36 -5.68
CA ALA A 119 -11.63 0.21 -6.91
C ALA A 119 -12.37 1.51 -6.62
N ILE A 120 -12.03 2.59 -7.32
CA ILE A 120 -12.75 3.86 -7.27
C ILE A 120 -13.44 4.04 -8.62
N GLY A 121 -14.77 4.16 -8.60
CA GLY A 121 -15.57 4.41 -9.80
C GLY A 121 -16.66 5.42 -9.50
N GLY A 122 -16.70 6.51 -10.26
CA GLY A 122 -17.83 7.43 -10.28
C GLY A 122 -18.73 7.09 -11.47
N HIS A 123 -20.01 6.79 -11.22
CA HIS A 123 -21.01 6.91 -12.27
C HIS A 123 -21.30 8.40 -12.41
N LEU A 124 -20.69 9.02 -13.42
CA LEU A 124 -21.05 10.38 -13.84
C LEU A 124 -22.47 10.39 -14.42
#